data_AF-G0EJ30-F1
#
_entry.id   AF-G0EJ30-F1
#
_cell.length_a   1.000
_cell.length_b   1.000
_cell.length_c   1.000
_cell.angle_alpha   90.00
_cell.angle_beta   90.00
_cell.angle_gamma   90.00
#
_symmetry.space_group_name_H-M   'P 1'
#
loop_
_entity.id
_entity.type
_entity.pdbx_description
1 polymer ?
#
loop_
_entity_poly.entity_id
_entity_poly.type
_entity_poly.pdbx_seq_one_letter_code
_entity_poly.pdbx_strand_id
1 'polypeptide(L)'
;MDKIFDSKKDKASIHNGVSQIIGVSNIEEACKIAKELQSEGIDCIELCGGFREEGARKIIEATENKIAVGFVVHLEEQNNIYQKLFGNEN
;
A
#
# COMPACT_ATOMS: atom_id res chain seq x y z
N MET A 1 8.60 17.23 0.22
CA MET A 1 8.70 15.91 0.86
C MET A 1 9.83 15.15 0.18
N ASP A 2 10.95 14.96 0.87
CA ASP A 2 11.95 14.01 0.39
C ASP A 2 11.30 12.62 0.33
N LYS A 3 11.56 11.87 -0.75
CA LYS A 3 10.99 10.55 -0.95
C LYS A 3 11.61 9.59 0.06
N ILE A 4 10.91 9.33 1.16
CA ILE A 4 11.35 8.40 2.22
C ILE A 4 11.44 6.95 1.70
N PHE A 5 10.63 6.61 0.69
CA PHE A 5 10.61 5.28 0.06
C PHE A 5 10.96 5.33 -1.43
N ASP A 6 11.64 4.29 -1.92
CA ASP A 6 12.01 4.03 -3.31
C ASP A 6 11.60 2.61 -3.67
N SER A 7 10.59 2.44 -4.53
CA SER A 7 10.07 1.14 -4.92
C SER A 7 11.07 0.23 -5.63
N LYS A 8 12.25 0.71 -6.01
CA LYS A 8 13.30 -0.13 -6.58
C LYS A 8 14.28 -0.66 -5.53
N LYS A 9 14.39 0.01 -4.39
CA LYS A 9 15.37 -0.31 -3.34
C LYS A 9 14.69 -0.87 -2.08
N ASP A 10 13.57 -0.29 -1.69
CA ASP A 10 12.85 -0.63 -0.47
C ASP A 10 11.88 -1.77 -0.73
N LYS A 11 12.45 -2.93 -1.03
CA LYS A 11 11.72 -4.17 -1.34
C LYS A 11 12.28 -5.34 -0.52
N ALA A 12 11.37 -6.17 -0.02
CA ALA A 12 11.70 -7.45 0.61
C ALA A 12 10.74 -8.53 0.13
N SER A 13 11.21 -9.76 0.04
CA SER A 13 10.39 -10.91 -0.37
C SER A 13 10.69 -12.13 0.50
N ILE A 14 9.67 -12.97 0.68
CA ILE A 14 9.79 -14.27 1.35
C ILE A 14 9.27 -15.36 0.43
N HIS A 15 9.74 -16.60 0.65
CA HIS A 15 9.30 -17.78 -0.10
C HIS A 15 9.40 -17.58 -1.62
N ASN A 16 10.55 -17.11 -2.12
CA ASN A 16 10.80 -16.86 -3.54
C ASN A 16 9.79 -15.91 -4.20
N GLY A 17 9.32 -14.90 -3.47
CA GLY A 17 8.43 -13.86 -4.04
C GLY A 17 6.95 -14.12 -3.88
N VAL A 18 6.55 -15.22 -3.21
CA VAL A 18 5.13 -15.51 -2.88
C VAL A 18 4.52 -14.37 -2.07
N SER A 19 5.28 -13.76 -1.15
CA SER A 19 4.86 -12.55 -0.45
C SER A 19 5.95 -11.50 -0.54
N GLN A 20 5.54 -10.27 -0.85
CA GLN A 20 6.43 -9.14 -1.09
C GLN A 20 5.98 -7.92 -0.28
N ILE A 21 6.94 -7.14 0.21
CA ILE A 21 6.71 -5.84 0.83
C ILE A 21 7.47 -4.81 -0.02
N ILE A 22 6.76 -3.79 -0.48
CA ILE A 22 7.29 -2.78 -1.39
C ILE A 22 6.97 -1.39 -0.85
N GLY A 23 8.00 -0.63 -0.49
CA GLY A 23 7.89 0.79 -0.16
C GLY A 23 7.62 1.60 -1.43
N VAL A 24 6.69 2.56 -1.36
CA VAL A 24 6.35 3.44 -2.48
C VAL A 24 6.29 4.88 -1.99
N SER A 25 6.74 5.82 -2.82
CA SER A 25 6.89 7.23 -2.43
C SER A 25 5.59 8.02 -2.50
N ASN A 26 4.63 7.61 -3.33
CA ASN A 26 3.34 8.26 -3.51
C ASN A 26 2.33 7.31 -4.16
N ILE A 27 1.10 7.80 -4.31
CA ILE A 27 -0.02 7.01 -4.85
C ILE A 27 0.16 6.70 -6.35
N GLU A 28 0.76 7.60 -7.13
CA GLU A 28 1.02 7.38 -8.55
C GLU A 28 1.99 6.22 -8.78
N GLU A 29 3.07 6.17 -7.97
CA GLU A 29 4.02 5.06 -7.97
C GLU A 29 3.35 3.78 -7.50
N ALA A 30 2.53 3.84 -6.44
CA ALA A 30 1.78 2.68 -5.97
C ALA A 30 0.86 2.10 -7.06
N CYS A 31 0.14 2.94 -7.80
CA CYS A 31 -0.70 2.52 -8.94
C CYS A 31 0.12 1.86 -10.03
N LYS A 32 1.33 2.37 -10.31
CA LYS A 32 2.23 1.76 -11.29
C LYS A 32 2.70 0.38 -10.83
N ILE A 33 3.18 0.26 -9.59
CA ILE A 33 3.63 -1.01 -9.02
C ILE A 33 2.49 -2.02 -8.97
N ALA A 34 1.27 -1.59 -8.63
CA ALA A 34 0.11 -2.48 -8.61
C ALA A 34 -0.20 -3.12 -9.97
N LYS A 35 -0.08 -2.34 -11.06
CA LYS A 35 -0.22 -2.85 -12.44
C LYS A 35 0.88 -3.85 -12.80
N GLU A 36 2.11 -3.58 -12.38
CA GLU A 36 3.24 -4.49 -12.58
C GLU A 36 3.01 -5.81 -11.85
N LEU A 37 2.68 -5.78 -10.55
CA LEU A 37 2.38 -6.98 -9.75
C LEU A 37 1.20 -7.79 -10.30
N GLN A 38 0.17 -7.10 -10.78
CA GLN A 38 -0.95 -7.75 -11.48
C GLN A 38 -0.47 -8.51 -12.73
N SER A 39 0.39 -7.90 -13.54
CA SER A 39 0.94 -8.54 -14.74
C SER A 39 1.89 -9.71 -14.42
N GLU A 40 2.52 -9.68 -13.25
CA GLU A 40 3.37 -10.75 -12.70
C GLU A 40 2.56 -11.90 -12.10
N GLY A 41 1.24 -11.75 -11.97
CA GLY A 41 0.33 -12.79 -11.50
C GLY A 41 0.16 -12.86 -9.98
N ILE A 42 0.38 -11.76 -9.26
CA ILE A 42 0.05 -11.68 -7.83
C ILE A 42 -1.47 -11.75 -7.63
N ASP A 43 -1.91 -12.53 -6.65
CA ASP A 43 -3.34 -12.74 -6.36
C ASP A 43 -3.98 -11.59 -5.59
N CYS A 44 -3.23 -10.91 -4.71
CA CYS A 44 -3.74 -9.85 -3.85
C CYS A 44 -2.70 -8.77 -3.51
N ILE A 45 -3.18 -7.56 -3.24
CA ILE A 45 -2.40 -6.42 -2.73
C ILE A 45 -3.03 -5.96 -1.42
N GLU A 46 -2.25 -5.97 -0.35
CA GLU A 46 -2.63 -5.41 0.95
C GLU A 46 -1.91 -4.08 1.20
N LEU A 47 -2.67 -3.03 1.47
CA LEU A 47 -2.16 -1.67 1.64
C LEU A 47 -2.04 -1.31 3.13
N CYS A 48 -0.95 -0.64 3.49
CA CYS A 48 -0.82 -0.09 4.83
C CYS A 48 -1.88 1.00 5.08
N GLY A 49 -2.22 1.25 6.35
CA GLY A 49 -3.29 2.19 6.71
C GLY A 49 -3.06 3.64 6.23
N GLY A 50 -1.81 4.01 5.88
CA GLY A 50 -1.49 5.31 5.30
C GLY A 50 -2.14 5.57 3.95
N PHE A 51 -2.48 4.53 3.18
CA PHE A 51 -3.22 4.66 1.92
C PHE A 51 -4.66 5.14 2.12
N ARG A 52 -5.25 4.80 3.27
CA ARG A 52 -6.67 5.02 3.57
C ARG A 52 -7.57 4.40 2.49
N GLU A 53 -8.88 4.63 2.61
CA GLU A 53 -9.84 4.14 1.62
C GLU A 53 -9.62 4.77 0.24
N GLU A 54 -9.26 6.06 0.18
CA GLU A 54 -9.04 6.76 -1.10
C GLU A 54 -7.89 6.14 -1.91
N GLY A 55 -6.77 5.83 -1.26
CA GLY A 55 -5.64 5.15 -1.91
C GLY A 55 -6.04 3.76 -2.40
N ALA A 56 -6.76 2.99 -1.57
CA ALA A 56 -7.26 1.67 -1.98
C ALA A 56 -8.14 1.73 -3.24
N ARG A 57 -9.06 2.69 -3.32
CA ARG A 57 -9.91 2.89 -4.51
C ARG A 57 -9.09 3.21 -5.76
N LYS A 58 -8.06 4.04 -5.66
CA LYS A 58 -7.15 4.36 -6.78
C LYS A 58 -6.39 3.13 -7.27
N ILE A 59 -5.95 2.25 -6.36
CA ILE A 59 -5.29 1.00 -6.73
C ILE A 59 -6.25 0.01 -7.40
N ILE A 60 -7.49 -0.11 -6.88
CA ILE A 60 -8.54 -0.94 -7.50
C ILE A 60 -8.83 -0.46 -8.92
N GLU A 61 -8.98 0.85 -9.13
CA GLU A 61 -9.17 1.44 -10.46
C GLU A 61 -7.97 1.18 -11.38
N ALA A 62 -6.75 1.41 -10.88
CA ALA A 62 -5.52 1.21 -11.65
C ALA A 62 -5.34 -0.24 -12.11
N THR A 63 -5.83 -1.20 -11.34
CA THR A 63 -5.77 -2.64 -11.65
C THR A 63 -7.03 -3.15 -12.36
N GLU A 64 -7.92 -2.25 -12.76
CA GLU A 64 -9.18 -2.54 -13.44
C GLU A 64 -10.05 -3.54 -12.66
N ASN A 65 -9.94 -3.56 -11.33
CA ASN A 65 -10.65 -4.48 -10.43
C ASN A 65 -10.44 -5.97 -10.76
N LYS A 66 -9.26 -6.34 -11.27
CA LYS A 66 -8.92 -7.74 -11.61
C LYS A 66 -7.99 -8.43 -10.60
N ILE A 67 -7.54 -7.72 -9.57
CA ILE A 67 -6.76 -8.24 -8.44
C ILE A 67 -7.45 -7.87 -7.14
N ALA A 68 -7.37 -8.73 -6.12
CA ALA A 68 -7.94 -8.41 -4.81
C ALA A 68 -7.12 -7.30 -4.14
N VAL A 69 -7.79 -6.28 -3.61
CA VAL A 69 -7.12 -5.17 -2.89
C VAL A 69 -7.75 -5.00 -1.51
N GLY A 70 -6.93 -5.12 -0.48
CA GLY A 70 -7.27 -4.87 0.92
C GLY A 70 -6.48 -3.69 1.48
N PHE A 71 -6.92 -3.13 2.60
CA PHE A 71 -6.17 -2.11 3.32
C PHE A 71 -6.37 -2.23 4.84
N VAL A 72 -5.32 -1.91 5.59
CA VAL A 72 -5.32 -2.03 7.04
C VAL A 72 -6.09 -0.87 7.67
N VAL A 73 -7.07 -1.22 8.49
CA VAL A 73 -7.76 -0.30 9.42
C VAL A 73 -7.52 -0.75 10.87
N HIS A 74 -7.65 0.17 11.82
CA HIS A 74 -7.64 -0.16 13.24
C HIS A 74 -9.05 -0.08 13.81
N LEU A 75 -9.29 -0.78 14.93
CA LEU A 75 -10.55 -0.70 15.65
C LEU A 75 -10.71 0.68 16.31
N GLU A 76 -11.95 1.12 16.47
CA GLU A 76 -12.28 2.44 17.02
C GLU A 76 -11.70 2.67 18.42
N GLU A 77 -11.57 1.62 19.23
CA GLU A 77 -10.95 1.68 20.56
C GLU A 77 -9.48 2.15 20.54
N GLN A 78 -8.80 2.04 19.39
CA GLN A 78 -7.43 2.51 19.20
C GLN A 78 -7.33 3.93 18.63
N ASN A 79 -8.45 4.60 18.31
CA ASN A 79 -8.45 5.93 17.68
C ASN A 79 -7.58 6.95 18.43
N ASN A 80 -7.70 7.00 19.76
CA ASN A 80 -6.93 7.94 20.60
C ASN A 80 -5.42 7.67 20.56
N ILE A 81 -5.01 6.40 20.41
CA ILE A 81 -3.59 6.03 20.33
C ILE A 81 -3.04 6.40 18.96
N TYR A 82 -3.76 6.05 17.88
CA TYR A 82 -3.40 6.43 16.52
C TYR A 82 -3.32 7.95 16.34
N GLN A 83 -4.26 8.71 16.90
CA GLN A 83 -4.23 10.17 16.85
C GLN A 83 -3.02 10.75 17.59
N LYS A 84 -2.62 10.19 18.73
CA LYS A 84 -1.42 10.65 19.45
C LYS A 84 -0.12 10.36 18.70
N LEU A 85 -0.05 9.22 18.01
CA LEU A 85 1.15 8.80 17.27
C LEU A 85 1.29 9.49 15.91
N PHE A 86 0.18 9.69 15.19
CA PHE A 86 0.17 10.10 13.78
C PHE A 86 -0.66 11.37 13.49
N GLY A 87 -1.40 11.91 14.46
CA GLY A 87 -2.30 13.05 14.24
C GLY A 87 -1.64 14.42 14.17
N ASN A 88 -0.31 14.50 14.31
CA ASN A 88 0.46 15.74 14.31
C ASN A 88 1.23 15.98 13.00
N GLU A 89 0.73 15.48 11.87
CA GLU A 89 1.28 15.83 10.55
C GLU A 89 0.49 17.02 9.99
N ASN A 90 1.00 18.23 10.26
CA ASN A 90 0.64 19.46 9.53
C ASN A 90 1.57 19.62 8.33
#